data_AF-A0A850KF64-F1
#
_entry.id   AF-A0A850KF64-F1
#
_cell.length_a   1.000
_cell.length_b   1.000
_cell.length_c   1.000
_cell.angle_alpha   90.00
_cell.angle_beta   90.00
_cell.angle_gamma   90.00
#
_symmetry.space_group_name_H-M   'P 1'
#
loop_
_entity.id
_entity.type
_entity.pdbx_description
1 polymer ?
#
loop_
_entity_poly.entity_id
_entity_poly.type
_entity_poly.pdbx_seq_one_letter_code
_entity_poly.pdbx_strand_id
1 'polypeptide(L)'
;MYQSQQYLEIAGRYIISPYSEEDSLHGVCLYDILCHIHEAGTRSVSDIAIAVMKAIQHEIGLRDMAKVEDIFDTVMTKLEEMQLLT
;
A
#
# COMPACT_ATOMS: atom_id res chain seq x y z
N MET A 1 -5.30 23.88 8.50
CA MET A 1 -5.08 23.16 7.24
C MET A 1 -6.02 21.95 7.26
N TYR A 2 -6.99 21.89 6.36
CA TYR A 2 -7.87 20.72 6.24
C TYR A 2 -7.07 19.65 5.49
N GLN A 3 -6.56 18.64 6.20
CA GLN A 3 -6.15 17.40 5.56
C GLN A 3 -7.43 16.75 5.03
N SER A 4 -7.64 16.82 3.72
CA SER A 4 -8.72 16.09 3.08
C SER A 4 -8.40 14.61 3.25
N GLN A 5 -9.18 13.90 4.07
CA GLN A 5 -9.13 12.44 4.10
C GLN A 5 -9.41 11.94 2.69
N GLN A 6 -8.37 11.46 2.00
CA GLN A 6 -8.54 10.83 0.69
C GLN A 6 -9.11 9.43 0.94
N TYR A 7 -10.34 9.23 0.49
CA TYR A 7 -10.96 7.91 0.48
C TYR A 7 -10.37 7.14 -0.70
N LEU A 8 -9.75 5.99 -0.41
CA LEU A 8 -9.20 5.08 -1.40
C LEU A 8 -10.14 3.88 -1.54
N GLU A 9 -10.43 3.48 -2.77
CA GLU A 9 -11.15 2.23 -3.03
C GLU A 9 -10.15 1.09 -3.25
N ILE A 10 -10.13 0.12 -2.35
CA ILE A 10 -9.29 -1.09 -2.44
C ILE A 10 -10.19 -2.30 -2.20
N ALA A 11 -10.08 -3.33 -3.04
CA ALA A 11 -10.90 -4.54 -2.93
C ALA A 11 -12.42 -4.29 -2.97
N GLY A 12 -12.87 -3.21 -3.62
CA GLY A 12 -14.28 -2.79 -3.63
C GLY A 12 -14.79 -2.21 -2.30
N ARG A 13 -13.88 -1.83 -1.39
CA ARG A 13 -14.19 -1.14 -0.13
C ARG A 13 -13.52 0.22 -0.08
N TYR A 14 -14.25 1.21 0.38
CA TYR A 14 -13.71 2.54 0.65
C TYR A 14 -13.00 2.54 1.99
N ILE A 15 -11.73 2.91 1.98
CA ILE A 15 -10.90 3.02 3.18
C ILE A 15 -10.33 4.43 3.32
N ILE A 16 -10.02 4.78 4.57
CA ILE A 16 -9.17 5.93 4.87
C ILE A 16 -7.74 5.38 4.96
N SER A 17 -6.79 6.00 4.24
CA SER A 17 -5.39 5.59 4.32
C SER A 17 -4.91 5.57 5.78
N PRO A 18 -4.31 4.46 6.26
CA PRO A 18 -3.67 4.40 7.58
C PRO A 18 -2.31 5.13 7.62
N TYR A 19 -1.78 5.52 6.46
CA TYR A 19 -0.50 6.21 6.32
C TYR A 19 -0.71 7.67 5.93
N SER A 20 0.17 8.53 6.44
CA SER A 20 0.36 9.91 6.00
C SER A 20 1.43 9.98 4.91
N GLU A 21 1.49 11.11 4.18
CA GLU A 21 2.53 11.38 3.17
C GLU A 21 3.95 11.49 3.78
N GLU A 22 4.06 11.62 5.10
CA GLU A 22 5.35 11.66 5.81
C GLU A 22 5.82 10.26 6.26
N ASP A 23 4.92 9.27 6.27
CA ASP A 23 5.24 7.90 6.67
C ASP A 23 6.06 7.22 5.59
N SER A 24 7.36 7.08 5.88
CA SER A 24 8.31 6.42 4.99
C SER A 24 9.01 5.24 5.66
N LEU A 25 9.22 4.18 4.90
CA LEU A 25 9.97 2.99 5.30
C LEU A 25 11.04 2.71 4.25
N HIS A 26 12.30 2.64 4.69
CA HIS A 26 13.47 2.52 3.81
C HIS A 26 13.58 3.61 2.72
N GLY A 27 12.96 4.77 2.96
CA GLY A 27 12.88 5.88 1.99
C GLY A 27 11.72 5.78 0.99
N VAL A 28 10.84 4.79 1.14
CA VAL A 28 9.59 4.66 0.36
C VAL A 28 8.43 5.22 1.14
N CYS A 29 7.65 6.10 0.52
CA CYS A 29 6.40 6.60 1.07
C CYS A 29 5.33 5.49 1.07
N LEU A 30 4.84 5.13 2.26
CA LEU A 30 3.83 4.06 2.40
C LEU A 30 2.46 4.51 1.88
N TYR A 31 2.18 5.82 1.93
CA TYR A 31 0.98 6.41 1.34
C TYR A 31 0.95 6.21 -0.19
N ASP A 32 2.08 6.44 -0.87
CA ASP A 32 2.18 6.30 -2.32
C ASP A 32 1.95 4.85 -2.76
N ILE A 33 2.41 3.88 -1.96
CA ILE A 33 2.10 2.45 -2.18
C ILE A 33 0.59 2.20 -2.18
N LEU A 34 -0.15 2.77 -1.22
CA LEU A 34 -1.61 2.60 -1.17
C LEU A 34 -2.32 3.28 -2.34
N CYS A 35 -1.86 4.46 -2.75
CA CYS A 35 -2.36 5.14 -3.95
C CYS A 35 -2.18 4.26 -5.19
N HIS A 36 -1.01 3.62 -5.36
CA HIS A 36 -0.79 2.70 -6.47
C HIS A 36 -1.69 1.46 -6.42
N ILE A 37 -1.95 0.91 -5.23
CA ILE A 37 -2.88 -0.22 -5.08
C ILE A 37 -4.31 0.18 -5.44
N HIS A 38 -4.72 1.39 -5.07
CA HIS A 38 -6.00 1.97 -5.45
C HIS A 38 -6.12 2.15 -6.97
N GLU A 39 -5.12 2.78 -7.59
CA GLU A 39 -5.08 2.98 -9.05
C GLU A 39 -5.06 1.66 -9.84
N ALA A 40 -4.45 0.62 -9.27
CA ALA A 40 -4.44 -0.71 -9.87
C ALA A 40 -5.82 -1.39 -9.88
N GLY A 41 -6.80 -0.86 -9.13
CA GLY A 41 -8.18 -1.36 -9.15
C GLY A 41 -8.31 -2.81 -8.68
N THR A 42 -7.52 -3.19 -7.69
CA THR A 42 -7.42 -4.57 -7.19
C THR A 42 -8.73 -5.06 -6.59
N ARG A 43 -9.12 -6.31 -6.91
CA ARG A 43 -10.40 -6.91 -6.50
C ARG A 43 -10.27 -8.20 -5.69
N SER A 44 -9.07 -8.76 -5.60
CA SER A 44 -8.77 -9.96 -4.85
C SER A 44 -7.49 -9.79 -4.03
N VAL A 45 -7.34 -10.58 -2.97
CA VAL A 45 -6.13 -10.61 -2.12
C VAL A 45 -4.86 -10.83 -2.95
N SER A 46 -4.92 -11.74 -3.92
CA SER A 46 -3.82 -12.02 -4.83
C SER A 46 -3.47 -10.79 -5.69
N ASP A 47 -4.48 -10.06 -6.18
CA ASP A 47 -4.25 -8.82 -6.94
C ASP A 47 -3.65 -7.72 -6.08
N ILE A 48 -4.08 -7.63 -4.82
CA ILE A 48 -3.53 -6.68 -3.84
C ILE A 48 -2.05 -6.97 -3.60
N ALA A 49 -1.69 -8.21 -3.30
CA ALA A 49 -0.29 -8.60 -3.09
C ALA A 49 0.57 -8.28 -4.33
N ILE A 50 0.07 -8.57 -5.54
CA ILE A 50 0.75 -8.24 -6.79
C ILE A 50 0.90 -6.72 -6.96
N ALA A 51 -0.13 -5.94 -6.61
CA ALA A 51 -0.09 -4.48 -6.70
C ALA A 51 0.88 -3.87 -5.70
N VAL A 52 0.90 -4.35 -4.45
CA VAL A 52 1.88 -3.97 -3.42
C VAL A 52 3.29 -4.23 -3.93
N MET A 53 3.57 -5.44 -4.44
CA MET A 53 4.87 -5.77 -4.99
C MET A 53 5.26 -4.84 -6.15
N LYS A 54 4.34 -4.56 -7.09
CA LYS A 54 4.61 -3.65 -8.22
C LYS A 54 4.88 -2.23 -7.75
N ALA A 55 4.14 -1.74 -6.76
CA ALA A 55 4.34 -0.41 -6.19
C ALA A 55 5.72 -0.30 -5.52
N ILE A 56 6.11 -1.29 -4.72
CA ILE A 56 7.44 -1.33 -4.10
C ILE A 56 8.54 -1.37 -5.18
N GLN A 57 8.36 -2.19 -6.23
CA GLN A 57 9.31 -2.24 -7.35
C GLN A 57 9.44 -0.91 -8.09
N HIS A 58 8.35 -0.15 -8.21
CA HIS A 58 8.34 1.18 -8.82
C HIS A 58 9.16 2.18 -8.00
N GLU A 59 8.99 2.17 -6.67
CA GLU A 59 9.56 3.15 -5.75
C GLU A 59 11.05 2.95 -5.44
N ILE A 60 11.49 1.73 -5.09
CA ILE A 60 12.91 1.47 -4.70
C ILE A 60 13.75 0.80 -5.78
N GLY A 61 13.12 0.23 -6.81
CA GLY A 61 13.77 -0.71 -7.70
C GLY A 61 14.18 -2.02 -6.99
N LEU A 62 14.23 -3.11 -7.73
CA LEU A 62 14.48 -4.48 -7.25
C LEU A 62 15.93 -4.75 -6.78
N ARG A 63 16.53 -3.85 -5.99
CA ARG A 63 17.96 -3.97 -5.60
C ARG A 63 18.17 -4.58 -4.21
N ASP A 64 17.19 -4.50 -3.32
CA ASP A 64 17.31 -4.96 -1.93
C ASP A 64 16.06 -5.73 -1.51
N MET A 65 16.12 -7.06 -1.63
CA MET A 65 14.99 -7.94 -1.32
C MET A 65 14.55 -7.87 0.15
N ALA A 66 15.48 -7.63 1.08
CA ALA A 66 15.14 -7.56 2.50
C ALA A 66 14.26 -6.33 2.80
N LYS A 67 14.53 -5.20 2.13
CA LYS A 67 13.68 -4.00 2.23
C LYS A 67 12.34 -4.20 1.55
N VAL A 68 12.31 -4.90 0.41
CA VAL A 68 11.07 -5.22 -0.29
C VAL A 68 10.16 -6.06 0.60
N GLU A 69 10.71 -7.09 1.25
CA GLU A 69 9.98 -7.96 2.17
C GLU A 69 9.42 -7.17 3.37
N ASP A 70 10.24 -6.33 4.02
CA ASP A 70 9.82 -5.53 5.17
C ASP A 70 8.70 -4.52 4.83
N ILE A 71 8.79 -3.84 3.68
CA ILE A 71 7.73 -2.94 3.20
C ILE A 71 6.46 -3.73 2.86
N PHE A 72 6.62 -4.86 2.19
CA PHE A 72 5.49 -5.71 1.81
C PHE A 72 4.74 -6.21 3.05
N ASP A 73 5.45 -6.76 4.03
CA ASP A 73 4.87 -7.27 5.27
C ASP A 73 4.19 -6.16 6.07
N THR A 74 4.81 -4.97 6.14
CA THR A 74 4.22 -3.80 6.80
C THR A 74 2.89 -3.40 6.15
N VAL A 75 2.86 -3.30 4.81
CA VAL A 75 1.65 -2.90 4.08
C VAL A 75 0.57 -3.98 4.17
N MET A 76 0.93 -5.26 3.98
CA MET A 76 -0.02 -6.37 4.05
C MET A 76 -0.63 -6.54 5.43
N THR A 77 0.18 -6.46 6.50
CA THR A 77 -0.31 -6.49 7.89
C THR A 77 -1.33 -5.39 8.13
N LYS A 78 -1.06 -4.16 7.65
CA LYS A 78 -1.99 -3.05 7.82
C LYS A 78 -3.29 -3.24 7.05
N LEU A 79 -3.22 -3.76 5.83
CA LEU A 79 -4.41 -4.09 5.03
C LEU A 79 -5.24 -5.22 5.67
N GLU A 80 -4.58 -6.17 6.34
CA GLU A 80 -5.24 -7.23 7.11
C GLU A 80 -5.97 -6.67 8.34
N GLU A 81 -5.32 -5.79 9.11
CA GLU A 81 -5.93 -5.10 10.26
C GLU A 81 -7.18 -4.30 9.85
N MET A 82 -7.20 -3.79 8.62
CA MET A 82 -8.35 -3.09 8.02
C MET A 82 -9.43 -4.03 7.46
N GLN A 83 -9.27 -5.35 7.63
CA GLN A 83 -10.18 -6.39 7.17
C GLN A 83 -10.38 -6.38 5.64
N LEU A 84 -9.37 -5.96 4.88
CA LEU A 84 -9.43 -5.95 3.40
C LEU A 84 -9.01 -7.29 2.78
N LEU A 85 -8.41 -8.17 3.58
CA LEU A 85 -7.85 -9.44 3.11
C LEU A 85 -8.66 -10.70 3.50
N THR A 86 -9.86 -10.52 4.09
CA THR A 86 -10.84 -11.59 4.41
C THR A 86 -11.77 -11.90 3.26
#